data_AF-A0A3C0STH0-F1
#
_entry.id   AF-A0A3C0STH0-F1
#
_cell.length_a   1.000
_cell.length_b   1.000
_cell.length_c   1.000
_cell.angle_alpha   90.00
_cell.angle_beta   90.00
_cell.angle_gamma   90.00
#
_symmetry.space_group_name_H-M   'P 1'
#
loop_
_entity.id
_entity.type
_entity.pdbx_description
1 polymer ?
#
loop_
_entity_poly.entity_id
_entity_poly.type
_entity_poly.pdbx_seq_one_letter_code
_entity_poly.pdbx_strand_id
1 'polypeptide(L)'
;MFKTRGAEARPRISPNSFLSHMVKCKCGSSMFVYPGHITKSGEQPYYFRCSDKKYKKTDCDASWLPVKQVEEKFINTLREISLNKSLLSTYINNNIDVNFDILIENIKKEISKKNKDIEKLTDKLILIEGPAIDIITNKINSLSADITKLNDELFILERKKIFQAQDQINIETLHKLILEFIENFDLLIIEDKQRTVKRVLKEIRYDGKKKITIVFLGGI
;
A
#
# COMPACT_ATOMS: atom_id res chain seq x y z
N MET A 1 24.25 50.99 -17.66
CA MET A 1 24.22 49.75 -16.86
C MET A 1 22.97 48.96 -17.25
N PHE A 2 23.12 47.97 -18.13
CA PHE A 2 22.00 47.19 -18.68
C PHE A 2 21.48 46.21 -17.62
N LYS A 3 20.19 46.31 -17.26
CA LYS A 3 19.51 45.27 -16.47
C LYS A 3 19.31 44.04 -17.36
N THR A 4 20.03 42.97 -17.10
CA THR A 4 19.78 41.65 -17.70
C THR A 4 18.39 41.17 -17.31
N ARG A 5 17.44 41.32 -18.24
CA ARG A 5 16.12 40.68 -18.18
C ARG A 5 16.27 39.25 -18.69
N GLY A 6 16.52 38.35 -17.74
CA GLY A 6 16.59 36.92 -17.96
C GLY A 6 16.68 36.20 -16.64
N ALA A 7 15.73 36.46 -15.73
CA ALA A 7 15.59 35.59 -14.55
C ALA A 7 15.16 34.23 -15.08
N GLU A 8 15.96 33.19 -14.82
CA GLU A 8 15.62 31.80 -15.14
C GLU A 8 14.18 31.50 -14.68
N ALA A 9 13.44 30.78 -15.51
CA ALA A 9 12.08 30.38 -15.17
C ALA A 9 12.11 29.60 -13.86
N ARG A 10 11.29 30.01 -12.88
CA ARG A 10 11.22 29.32 -11.59
C ARG A 10 10.91 27.84 -11.82
N PRO A 11 11.67 26.92 -11.21
CA PRO A 11 11.46 25.50 -11.42
C PRO A 11 10.04 25.11 -10.99
N ARG A 12 9.40 24.24 -11.79
CA ARG A 12 8.02 23.77 -11.54
C ARG A 12 7.89 23.04 -10.20
N ILE A 13 8.96 22.34 -9.80
CA ILE A 13 9.08 21.65 -8.51
C ILE A 13 10.03 22.47 -7.64
N SER A 14 9.67 22.71 -6.38
CA SER A 14 10.52 23.50 -5.48
C SER A 14 11.81 22.74 -5.15
N PRO A 15 13.00 23.35 -5.29
CA PRO A 15 14.27 22.75 -4.89
C PRO A 15 14.49 22.80 -3.36
N ASN A 16 13.57 23.40 -2.60
CA ASN A 16 13.70 23.57 -1.15
C ASN A 16 13.15 22.38 -0.35
N SER A 17 12.72 21.31 -1.02
CA SER A 17 12.28 20.07 -0.38
C SER A 17 12.30 18.90 -1.36
N PHE A 18 12.75 17.73 -0.89
CA PHE A 18 12.64 16.50 -1.67
C PHE A 18 11.23 15.89 -1.63
N LEU A 19 10.36 16.39 -0.74
CA LEU A 19 8.95 16.01 -0.61
C LEU A 19 8.02 16.98 -1.37
N SER A 20 8.55 17.84 -2.23
CA SER A 20 7.76 18.73 -3.08
C SER A 20 6.71 17.97 -3.87
N HIS A 21 5.45 18.42 -3.79
CA HIS A 21 4.23 17.78 -4.34
C HIS A 21 3.80 16.45 -3.72
N MET A 22 4.49 15.94 -2.70
CA MET A 22 4.13 14.67 -2.05
C MET A 22 3.18 14.83 -0.87
N VAL A 23 2.97 16.06 -0.38
CA VAL A 23 2.17 16.33 0.82
C VAL A 23 0.74 16.74 0.46
N LYS A 24 -0.26 16.10 1.09
CA LYS A 24 -1.69 16.40 0.97
C LYS A 24 -2.24 16.98 2.26
N CYS A 25 -3.07 18.00 2.12
CA CYS A 25 -3.80 18.60 3.22
C CYS A 25 -5.05 17.78 3.57
N LYS A 26 -5.56 17.92 4.79
CA LYS A 26 -6.83 17.31 5.23
C LYS A 26 -8.03 17.61 4.32
N CYS A 27 -8.00 18.75 3.62
CA CYS A 27 -9.04 19.12 2.65
C CYS A 27 -8.89 18.44 1.28
N GLY A 28 -7.95 17.50 1.13
CA GLY A 28 -7.65 16.77 -0.11
C GLY A 28 -6.71 17.48 -1.07
N SER A 29 -6.54 18.80 -0.93
CA SER A 29 -5.69 19.60 -1.80
C SER A 29 -4.20 19.33 -1.56
N SER A 30 -3.37 19.49 -2.60
CA SER A 30 -1.92 19.39 -2.47
C SER A 30 -1.35 20.54 -1.64
N MET A 31 -0.23 20.30 -0.96
CA MET A 31 0.53 21.33 -0.27
C MET A 31 1.80 21.65 -1.04
N PHE A 32 2.10 22.94 -1.16
CA PHE A 32 3.30 23.44 -1.85
C PHE A 32 4.26 24.04 -0.84
N VAL A 33 5.56 24.07 -1.20
CA VAL A 33 6.61 24.66 -0.35
C VAL A 33 6.49 26.18 -0.38
N TYR A 34 6.38 26.78 0.80
CA TYR A 34 6.20 28.21 1.02
C TYR A 34 7.34 28.74 1.91
N PRO A 35 8.06 29.80 1.49
CA PRO A 35 9.10 30.42 2.31
C PRO A 35 8.48 31.20 3.47
N GLY A 36 9.01 31.00 4.67
CA GLY A 36 8.72 31.81 5.84
C GLY A 36 9.56 33.09 5.89
N HIS A 37 9.35 33.86 6.96
CA HIS A 37 10.17 35.03 7.26
C HIS A 37 11.56 34.61 7.71
N ILE A 38 12.57 35.34 7.24
CA ILE A 38 13.96 35.16 7.64
C ILE A 38 14.05 35.39 9.16
N THR A 39 14.67 34.45 9.85
CA THR A 39 14.86 34.51 11.30
C THR A 39 15.90 35.56 11.67
N LYS A 40 16.01 35.89 12.97
CA LYS A 40 17.07 36.77 13.47
C LYS A 40 18.48 36.23 13.20
N SER A 41 18.63 34.92 13.02
CA SER A 41 19.89 34.26 12.66
C SER A 41 20.20 34.29 11.15
N GLY A 42 19.31 34.83 10.32
CA GLY A 42 19.49 34.91 8.86
C GLY A 42 18.99 33.68 8.10
N GLU A 43 18.43 32.67 8.78
CA GLU A 43 17.91 31.46 8.15
C GLU A 43 16.48 31.65 7.65
N GLN A 44 16.15 31.07 6.49
CA GLN A 44 14.78 31.07 5.96
C GLN A 44 14.11 29.70 6.18
N PRO A 45 13.10 29.60 7.08
CA PRO A 45 12.36 28.37 7.26
C PRO A 45 11.39 28.15 6.09
N TYR A 46 11.14 26.88 5.75
CA TYR A 46 10.19 26.49 4.73
C TYR A 46 9.03 25.69 5.33
N TYR A 47 7.84 25.88 4.75
CA TYR A 47 6.61 25.24 5.20
C TYR A 47 5.85 24.65 4.03
N PHE A 48 5.23 23.50 4.22
CA PHE A 48 4.13 23.05 3.38
C PHE A 48 2.88 23.88 3.71
N ARG A 49 2.30 24.49 2.67
CA ARG A 49 1.06 25.27 2.75
C ARG A 49 0.01 24.71 1.81
N CYS A 50 -1.23 24.58 2.29
CA CYS A 50 -2.36 24.14 1.48
C CYS A 50 -2.60 25.07 0.28
N SER A 51 -2.68 24.49 -0.92
CA SER A 51 -2.94 25.24 -2.16
C SER A 51 -4.32 25.91 -2.14
N ASP A 52 -5.37 25.19 -1.76
CA ASP A 52 -6.73 25.71 -1.86
C ASP A 52 -7.00 26.81 -0.83
N LYS A 53 -6.46 26.66 0.40
CA LYS A 53 -6.45 27.74 1.40
C LYS A 53 -5.75 28.99 0.88
N LYS A 54 -4.69 28.85 0.08
CA LYS A 54 -3.93 30.00 -0.46
C LYS A 54 -4.63 30.64 -1.66
N TYR A 55 -5.13 29.85 -2.59
CA TYR A 55 -5.52 30.32 -3.93
C TYR A 55 -7.03 30.31 -4.17
N LYS A 56 -7.78 29.41 -3.53
CA LYS A 56 -9.22 29.23 -3.78
C LYS A 56 -10.12 29.78 -2.67
N LYS A 57 -9.56 30.41 -1.64
CA LYS A 57 -10.29 30.98 -0.49
C LYS A 57 -11.30 29.99 0.12
N THR A 58 -10.91 28.72 0.24
CA THR A 58 -11.73 27.69 0.90
C THR A 58 -11.69 27.85 2.42
N ASP A 59 -12.67 27.28 3.12
CA ASP A 59 -12.75 27.24 4.60
C ASP A 59 -11.72 26.29 5.24
N CYS A 60 -10.64 25.97 4.51
CA CYS A 60 -9.57 25.14 5.04
C CYS A 60 -8.80 25.90 6.13
N ASP A 61 -8.90 25.41 7.36
CA ASP A 61 -8.26 25.93 8.57
C ASP A 61 -6.87 25.32 8.81
N ALA A 62 -6.38 24.42 7.96
CA ALA A 62 -5.08 23.75 8.15
C ALA A 62 -3.92 24.73 8.40
N SER A 63 -3.12 24.44 9.43
CA SER A 63 -1.90 25.20 9.73
C SER A 63 -0.78 24.93 8.73
N TRP A 64 0.27 25.74 8.78
CA TRP A 64 1.47 25.51 7.99
C TRP A 64 2.30 24.40 8.64
N LEU A 65 2.83 23.50 7.83
CA LEU A 65 3.55 22.33 8.30
C LEU A 65 5.05 22.52 8.00
N PRO A 66 5.95 22.58 9.01
CA PRO A 66 7.37 22.80 8.78
C PRO A 66 7.99 21.71 7.89
N VAL A 67 8.70 22.10 6.82
CA VAL A 67 9.30 21.15 5.86
C VAL A 67 10.28 20.22 6.57
N LYS A 68 11.22 20.79 7.34
CA LYS A 68 12.25 20.04 8.06
C LYS A 68 11.68 18.92 8.94
N GLN A 69 10.61 19.22 9.67
CA GLN A 69 9.95 18.23 10.54
C GLN A 69 9.40 17.02 9.76
N VAL A 70 8.80 17.28 8.59
CA VAL A 70 8.23 16.23 7.75
C VAL A 70 9.33 15.40 7.11
N GLU A 71 10.37 16.06 6.60
CA GLU A 71 11.52 15.42 5.98
C GLU A 71 12.27 14.53 6.97
N GLU A 72 12.58 15.04 8.16
CA GLU A 72 13.23 14.26 9.23
C GLU A 72 12.39 13.05 9.64
N LYS A 73 11.07 13.24 9.85
CA LYS A 73 10.18 12.15 10.19
C LYS A 73 10.14 11.09 9.09
N PHE A 74 10.04 11.49 7.83
CA PHE A 74 10.03 10.56 6.71
C PHE A 74 11.33 9.77 6.60
N ILE A 75 12.49 10.44 6.66
CA ILE A 75 13.79 9.77 6.60
C ILE A 75 14.00 8.83 7.78
N ASN A 76 13.60 9.22 8.99
CA ASN A 76 13.69 8.33 10.15
C ASN A 76 12.79 7.09 9.98
N THR A 77 11.58 7.24 9.44
CA THR A 77 10.73 6.08 9.11
C THR A 77 11.40 5.17 8.07
N LEU A 78 12.03 5.73 7.04
CA LEU A 78 12.79 4.93 6.06
C LEU A 78 13.98 4.20 6.69
N ARG A 79 14.70 4.84 7.62
CA ARG A 79 15.80 4.21 8.37
C ARG A 79 15.29 3.06 9.22
N GLU A 80 14.20 3.24 9.94
CA GLU A 80 13.58 2.15 10.71
C GLU A 80 13.20 0.96 9.80
N ILE A 81 12.61 1.23 8.63
CA ILE A 81 12.28 0.21 7.63
C ILE A 81 13.53 -0.47 7.05
N SER A 82 14.61 0.27 6.81
CA SER A 82 15.88 -0.30 6.33
C SER A 82 16.44 -1.34 7.32
N LEU A 83 16.29 -1.07 8.62
CA LEU A 83 16.73 -1.98 9.69
C LEU A 83 15.76 -3.14 9.91
N ASN A 84 14.46 -2.93 9.65
CA ASN A 84 13.43 -3.93 9.85
C ASN A 84 12.38 -3.89 8.73
N LYS A 85 12.53 -4.78 7.73
CA LYS A 85 11.59 -4.96 6.60
C LYS A 85 10.14 -5.19 7.06
N SER A 86 9.92 -5.86 8.21
CA SER A 86 8.55 -6.16 8.68
C SER A 86 7.74 -4.90 8.98
N LEU A 87 8.39 -3.76 9.29
CA LEU A 87 7.71 -2.48 9.44
C LEU A 87 7.07 -2.03 8.13
N LEU A 88 7.70 -2.26 6.98
CA LEU A 88 7.12 -1.91 5.69
C LEU A 88 5.80 -2.64 5.44
N SER A 89 5.71 -3.91 5.85
CA SER A 89 4.48 -4.69 5.76
C SER A 89 3.34 -4.05 6.53
N THR A 90 3.60 -3.41 7.68
CA THR A 90 2.55 -2.69 8.44
C THR A 90 2.02 -1.43 7.74
N TYR A 91 2.82 -0.84 6.85
CA TYR A 91 2.41 0.31 6.04
C TYR A 91 1.67 -0.10 4.75
N ILE A 92 1.91 -1.31 4.25
CA ILE A 92 1.36 -1.80 2.99
C ILE A 92 0.13 -2.68 3.24
N ASN A 93 0.22 -3.61 4.18
CA ASN A 93 -0.76 -4.64 4.45
C ASN A 93 -1.41 -4.43 5.83
N ASN A 94 -2.72 -4.20 5.85
CA ASN A 94 -3.57 -4.47 7.01
C ASN A 94 -4.00 -5.95 7.08
N ASN A 95 -3.56 -6.79 6.13
CA ASN A 95 -4.00 -8.17 6.03
C ASN A 95 -3.08 -9.08 6.83
N ILE A 96 -3.70 -9.77 7.79
CA ILE A 96 -3.16 -10.86 8.59
C ILE A 96 -2.49 -11.87 7.65
N ASP A 97 -1.32 -12.38 8.04
CA ASP A 97 -0.61 -13.44 7.34
C ASP A 97 -1.46 -14.73 7.40
N VAL A 98 -2.29 -14.94 6.38
CA VAL A 98 -3.12 -16.14 6.26
C VAL A 98 -2.29 -17.19 5.52
N ASN A 99 -2.04 -18.33 6.18
CA ASN A 99 -1.41 -19.47 5.52
C ASN A 99 -2.41 -20.17 4.58
N PHE A 100 -2.51 -19.67 3.34
CA PHE A 100 -3.41 -20.22 2.34
C PHE A 100 -3.05 -21.66 1.94
N ASP A 101 -1.79 -22.09 2.10
CA ASP A 101 -1.38 -23.46 1.77
C ASP A 101 -2.11 -24.49 2.63
N ILE A 102 -2.18 -24.24 3.95
CA ILE A 102 -2.91 -25.12 4.87
C ILE A 102 -4.40 -25.16 4.54
N LEU A 103 -5.01 -24.00 4.25
CA LEU A 103 -6.44 -23.91 3.91
C LEU A 103 -6.76 -24.67 2.61
N ILE A 104 -5.94 -24.47 1.58
CA ILE A 104 -6.06 -25.14 0.28
C ILE A 104 -5.89 -26.66 0.46
N GLU A 105 -4.90 -27.10 1.24
CA GLU A 105 -4.66 -28.53 1.49
C GLU A 105 -5.86 -29.18 2.20
N ASN A 106 -6.44 -28.50 3.19
CA ASN A 106 -7.61 -28.99 3.92
C ASN A 106 -8.84 -29.14 3.00
N ILE A 107 -9.11 -28.16 2.14
CA ILE A 107 -10.23 -28.24 1.18
C ILE A 107 -10.00 -29.37 0.17
N LYS A 108 -8.76 -29.54 -0.33
CA LYS A 108 -8.41 -30.65 -1.24
C LYS A 108 -8.63 -32.01 -0.58
N LYS A 109 -8.30 -32.15 0.71
CA LYS A 109 -8.59 -33.36 1.50
C LYS A 109 -10.08 -33.63 1.64
N GLU A 110 -10.89 -32.61 1.95
CA GLU A 110 -12.35 -32.73 2.05
C GLU A 110 -12.99 -33.13 0.71
N ILE A 111 -12.58 -32.51 -0.40
CA ILE A 111 -13.02 -32.89 -1.75
C ILE A 111 -12.67 -34.36 -2.04
N SER A 112 -11.43 -34.77 -1.76
CA SER A 112 -10.99 -36.16 -1.97
C SER A 112 -11.82 -37.16 -1.16
N LYS A 113 -12.13 -36.84 0.10
CA LYS A 113 -12.97 -37.67 0.96
C LYS A 113 -14.40 -37.80 0.40
N LYS A 114 -15.02 -36.68 0.01
CA LYS A 114 -16.37 -36.68 -0.56
C LYS A 114 -16.45 -37.44 -1.89
N ASN A 115 -15.42 -37.33 -2.74
CA ASN A 115 -15.31 -38.12 -3.98
C ASN A 115 -15.26 -39.63 -3.69
N LYS A 116 -14.46 -40.06 -2.71
CA LYS A 116 -14.42 -41.47 -2.27
C LYS A 116 -15.76 -41.95 -1.72
N ASP A 117 -16.50 -41.08 -1.04
CA ASP A 117 -17.84 -41.42 -0.54
C ASP A 117 -18.85 -41.57 -1.68
N ILE A 118 -18.78 -40.71 -2.71
CA ILE A 118 -19.58 -40.86 -3.94
C ILE A 118 -19.25 -42.17 -4.65
N GLU A 119 -17.97 -42.50 -4.82
CA GLU A 119 -17.52 -43.74 -5.46
C GLU A 119 -18.12 -44.97 -4.76
N LYS A 120 -17.96 -45.06 -3.43
CA LYS A 120 -18.55 -46.14 -2.62
C LYS A 120 -20.07 -46.21 -2.69
N LEU A 121 -20.75 -45.07 -2.76
CA LEU A 121 -22.22 -45.03 -2.89
C LEU A 121 -22.66 -45.48 -4.28
N THR A 122 -21.89 -45.13 -5.31
CA THR A 122 -22.15 -45.52 -6.70
C THR A 122 -21.97 -47.03 -6.88
N ASP A 123 -20.92 -47.61 -6.30
CA ASP A 123 -20.70 -49.07 -6.31
C ASP A 123 -21.88 -49.83 -5.67
N LYS A 124 -22.43 -49.29 -4.58
CA LYS A 124 -23.59 -49.88 -3.89
C LYS A 124 -24.87 -49.72 -4.69
N LEU A 125 -25.00 -48.66 -5.49
CA LEU A 125 -26.19 -48.38 -6.31
C LEU A 125 -26.46 -49.51 -7.30
N ILE A 126 -25.41 -50.16 -7.82
CA ILE A 126 -25.49 -51.28 -8.78
C ILE A 126 -26.26 -52.48 -8.19
N LEU A 127 -26.28 -52.64 -6.86
CA LEU A 127 -26.78 -53.83 -6.18
C LEU A 127 -28.15 -53.63 -5.50
N ILE A 128 -28.79 -52.46 -5.68
CA ILE A 128 -29.96 -52.05 -4.89
C ILE A 128 -31.17 -51.82 -5.79
N GLU A 129 -32.34 -52.24 -5.33
CA GLU A 129 -33.63 -52.04 -6.00
C GLU A 129 -34.63 -51.30 -5.09
N GLY A 130 -35.64 -50.68 -5.71
CA GLY A 130 -36.76 -50.04 -5.00
C GLY A 130 -36.41 -48.70 -4.33
N PRO A 131 -37.19 -48.26 -3.32
CA PRO A 131 -37.11 -46.91 -2.75
C PRO A 131 -35.75 -46.48 -2.17
N ALA A 132 -34.84 -47.43 -1.93
CA ALA A 132 -33.47 -47.15 -1.45
C ALA A 132 -32.61 -46.45 -2.52
N ILE A 133 -32.94 -46.60 -3.81
CA ILE A 133 -32.26 -45.90 -4.92
C ILE A 133 -32.37 -44.39 -4.76
N ASP A 134 -33.55 -43.87 -4.42
CA ASP A 134 -33.80 -42.43 -4.27
C ASP A 134 -32.98 -41.85 -3.11
N ILE A 135 -32.85 -42.60 -2.01
CA ILE A 135 -32.07 -42.18 -0.83
C ILE A 135 -30.59 -42.01 -1.20
N ILE A 136 -30.02 -42.99 -1.92
CA ILE A 136 -28.61 -42.95 -2.31
C ILE A 136 -28.37 -41.86 -3.36
N THR A 137 -29.25 -41.73 -4.33
CA THR A 137 -29.17 -40.70 -5.38
C THR A 137 -29.20 -39.31 -4.78
N ASN A 138 -30.09 -39.04 -3.83
CA ASN A 138 -30.14 -37.78 -3.09
C ASN A 138 -28.85 -37.51 -2.30
N LYS A 139 -28.26 -38.55 -1.70
CA LYS A 139 -26.99 -38.40 -0.98
C LYS A 139 -25.83 -38.09 -1.93
N ILE A 140 -25.76 -38.74 -3.09
CA ILE A 140 -24.76 -38.45 -4.13
C ILE A 140 -24.92 -37.00 -4.61
N ASN A 141 -26.13 -36.55 -4.92
CA ASN A 141 -26.39 -35.18 -5.35
C ASN A 141 -25.98 -34.14 -4.30
N SER A 142 -26.27 -34.41 -3.01
CA SER A 142 -25.82 -33.55 -1.91
C SER A 142 -24.29 -33.48 -1.81
N LEU A 143 -23.59 -34.62 -1.92
CA LEU A 143 -22.12 -34.64 -1.90
C LEU A 143 -21.53 -33.91 -3.11
N SER A 144 -22.11 -34.09 -4.29
CA SER A 144 -21.71 -33.38 -5.52
C SER A 144 -21.88 -31.87 -5.37
N ALA A 145 -23.01 -31.41 -4.82
CA ALA A 145 -23.24 -29.98 -4.57
C ALA A 145 -22.23 -29.40 -3.56
N ASP A 146 -21.87 -30.15 -2.53
CA ASP A 146 -20.82 -29.75 -1.59
C ASP A 146 -19.45 -29.65 -2.27
N ILE A 147 -19.11 -30.61 -3.14
CA ILE A 147 -17.86 -30.59 -3.91
C ILE A 147 -17.81 -29.35 -4.81
N THR A 148 -18.91 -28.99 -5.47
CA THR A 148 -18.98 -27.76 -6.27
C THR A 148 -18.68 -26.52 -5.42
N LYS A 149 -19.30 -26.39 -4.23
CA LYS A 149 -19.03 -25.27 -3.31
C LYS A 149 -17.58 -25.23 -2.83
N LEU A 150 -17.01 -26.39 -2.50
CA LEU A 150 -15.61 -26.50 -2.08
C LEU A 150 -14.65 -26.12 -3.21
N ASN A 151 -14.97 -26.46 -4.47
CA ASN A 151 -14.19 -26.03 -5.63
C ASN A 151 -14.25 -24.52 -5.85
N ASP A 152 -15.43 -23.89 -5.67
CA ASP A 152 -15.56 -22.43 -5.74
C ASP A 152 -14.72 -21.74 -4.64
N GLU A 153 -14.77 -22.26 -3.42
CA GLU A 153 -13.96 -21.78 -2.30
C GLU A 153 -12.46 -21.94 -2.58
N LEU A 154 -12.06 -23.12 -3.10
CA LEU A 154 -10.68 -23.40 -3.50
C LEU A 154 -10.18 -22.38 -4.54
N PHE A 155 -10.99 -22.09 -5.56
CA PHE A 155 -10.67 -21.10 -6.58
C PHE A 155 -10.45 -19.70 -5.98
N ILE A 156 -11.31 -19.29 -5.04
CA ILE A 156 -11.19 -18.01 -4.35
C ILE A 156 -9.89 -17.96 -3.52
N LEU A 157 -9.55 -19.03 -2.81
CA LEU A 157 -8.34 -19.10 -1.99
C LEU A 157 -7.07 -19.11 -2.83
N GLU A 158 -7.04 -19.86 -3.93
CA GLU A 158 -5.91 -19.87 -4.86
C GLU A 158 -5.68 -18.48 -5.48
N ARG A 159 -6.76 -17.76 -5.84
CA ARG A 159 -6.66 -16.36 -6.28
C ARG A 159 -6.08 -15.45 -5.18
N LYS A 160 -6.59 -15.56 -3.95
CA LYS A 160 -6.07 -14.75 -2.82
C LYS A 160 -4.59 -15.02 -2.54
N LYS A 161 -4.14 -16.28 -2.65
CA LYS A 161 -2.73 -16.66 -2.51
C LYS A 161 -1.85 -15.99 -3.57
N ILE A 162 -2.30 -15.96 -4.83
CA ILE A 162 -1.56 -15.28 -5.92
C ILE A 162 -1.40 -13.78 -5.62
N PHE A 163 -2.48 -13.12 -5.19
CA PHE A 163 -2.42 -11.70 -4.82
C PHE A 163 -1.46 -11.47 -3.65
N GLN A 164 -1.48 -12.30 -2.60
CA GLN A 164 -0.54 -12.18 -1.49
C GLN A 164 0.92 -12.34 -1.93
N ALA A 165 1.21 -13.30 -2.82
CA ALA A 165 2.57 -13.47 -3.35
C ALA A 165 3.02 -12.25 -4.17
N GLN A 166 2.12 -11.66 -4.96
CA GLN A 166 2.40 -10.43 -5.70
C GLN A 166 2.66 -9.25 -4.75
N ASP A 167 1.85 -9.11 -3.70
CA ASP A 167 2.05 -8.08 -2.67
C ASP A 167 3.40 -8.26 -1.96
N GLN A 168 3.81 -9.50 -1.68
CA GLN A 168 5.11 -9.79 -1.11
C GLN A 168 6.26 -9.36 -2.03
N ILE A 169 6.20 -9.68 -3.33
CA ILE A 169 7.20 -9.25 -4.33
C ILE A 169 7.29 -7.71 -4.38
N ASN A 170 6.14 -7.03 -4.31
CA ASN A 170 6.09 -5.57 -4.26
C ASN A 170 6.78 -5.01 -3.00
N ILE A 171 6.58 -5.64 -1.84
CA ILE A 171 7.25 -5.28 -0.58
C ILE A 171 8.76 -5.46 -0.69
N GLU A 172 9.25 -6.56 -1.27
CA GLU A 172 10.70 -6.79 -1.39
C GLU A 172 11.36 -5.75 -2.31
N THR A 173 10.71 -5.48 -3.44
CA THR A 173 11.17 -4.48 -4.41
C THR A 173 11.22 -3.10 -3.77
N LEU A 174 10.16 -2.72 -3.05
CA LEU A 174 10.11 -1.43 -2.37
C LEU A 174 11.13 -1.33 -1.23
N HIS A 175 11.33 -2.41 -0.45
CA HIS A 175 12.34 -2.44 0.61
C HIS A 175 13.75 -2.23 0.05
N LYS A 176 14.08 -2.88 -1.07
CA LYS A 176 15.35 -2.68 -1.77
C LYS A 176 15.54 -1.22 -2.22
N LEU A 177 14.50 -0.60 -2.77
CA LEU A 177 14.54 0.82 -3.13
C LEU A 177 14.76 1.74 -1.92
N ILE A 178 14.18 1.41 -0.77
CA ILE A 178 14.39 2.15 0.47
C ILE A 178 15.83 2.02 0.95
N LEU A 179 16.41 0.80 0.92
CA LEU A 179 17.81 0.56 1.27
C LEU A 179 18.74 1.41 0.40
N GLU A 180 18.62 1.28 -0.93
CA GLU A 180 19.44 2.03 -1.89
C GLU A 180 19.30 3.55 -1.69
N PHE A 181 18.09 4.03 -1.41
CA PHE A 181 17.85 5.45 -1.19
C PHE A 181 18.51 5.97 0.09
N ILE A 182 18.46 5.19 1.18
CA ILE A 182 19.02 5.59 2.47
C ILE A 182 20.54 5.55 2.46
N GLU A 183 21.14 4.52 1.86
CA GLU A 183 22.59 4.39 1.71
C GLU A 183 23.21 5.57 0.95
N ASN A 184 22.49 6.08 -0.06
CA ASN A 184 22.99 7.15 -0.93
C ASN A 184 22.39 8.52 -0.61
N PHE A 185 21.56 8.66 0.43
CA PHE A 185 20.74 9.85 0.63
C PHE A 185 21.55 11.15 0.64
N ASP A 186 22.67 11.19 1.37
CA ASP A 186 23.48 12.41 1.49
C ASP A 186 24.29 12.74 0.22
N LEU A 187 24.46 11.76 -0.68
CA LEU A 187 25.16 11.92 -1.96
C LEU A 187 24.24 12.42 -3.09
N LEU A 188 22.93 12.22 -2.95
CA LEU A 188 21.96 12.59 -3.98
C LEU A 188 21.69 14.10 -4.01
N ILE A 189 21.69 14.66 -5.22
CA ILE A 189 21.17 16.00 -5.49
C ILE A 189 19.64 16.03 -5.28
N ILE A 190 19.08 17.23 -5.11
CA ILE A 190 17.67 17.39 -4.76
C ILE A 190 16.72 16.78 -5.80
N GLU A 191 17.05 16.91 -7.08
CA GLU A 191 16.25 16.36 -8.18
C GLU A 191 16.19 14.83 -8.12
N ASP A 192 17.31 14.18 -7.79
CA ASP A 192 17.38 12.73 -7.69
C ASP A 192 16.68 12.24 -6.41
N LYS A 193 16.80 12.97 -5.30
CA LYS A 193 15.97 12.72 -4.11
C LYS A 193 14.49 12.77 -4.44
N GLN A 194 14.04 13.79 -5.17
CA GLN A 194 12.64 13.93 -5.59
C GLN A 194 12.19 12.80 -6.53
N ARG A 195 13.06 12.33 -7.44
CA ARG A 195 12.74 11.18 -8.31
C ARG A 195 12.61 9.90 -7.50
N THR A 196 13.55 9.63 -6.60
CA THR A 196 13.56 8.41 -5.79
C THR A 196 12.38 8.37 -4.82
N VAL A 197 12.05 9.50 -4.18
CA VAL A 197 10.88 9.62 -3.30
C VAL A 197 9.59 9.23 -4.02
N LYS A 198 9.39 9.65 -5.28
CA LYS A 198 8.20 9.28 -6.07
C LYS A 198 8.10 7.79 -6.39
N ARG A 199 9.19 7.03 -6.24
CA ARG A 199 9.23 5.58 -6.42
C ARG A 199 8.99 4.81 -5.12
N VAL A 200 8.99 5.50 -3.98
CA VAL A 200 8.80 4.91 -2.65
C VAL A 200 7.48 5.36 -2.02
N LEU A 201 7.21 6.65 -2.12
CA LEU A 201 6.13 7.36 -1.44
C LEU A 201 4.98 7.63 -2.40
N LYS A 202 3.76 7.25 -1.99
CA LYS A 202 2.52 7.65 -2.68
C LYS A 202 2.16 9.08 -2.30
N GLU A 203 2.05 9.35 -0.99
CA GLU A 203 1.78 10.68 -0.44
C GLU A 203 2.03 10.74 1.08
N ILE A 204 2.14 11.95 1.61
CA ILE A 204 2.08 12.24 3.05
C ILE A 204 0.78 13.00 3.32
N ARG A 205 -0.11 12.43 4.12
CA ARG A 205 -1.38 13.05 4.51
C ARG A 205 -1.20 13.86 5.79
N TYR A 206 -1.56 15.14 5.77
CA TYR A 206 -1.51 16.04 6.91
C TYR A 206 -2.91 16.32 7.47
N ASP A 207 -3.09 16.14 8.77
CA ASP A 207 -4.36 16.34 9.49
C ASP A 207 -4.75 17.81 9.68
N GLY A 208 -3.95 18.76 9.19
CA GLY A 208 -4.18 20.19 9.32
C GLY A 208 -3.76 20.79 10.66
N LYS A 209 -3.22 20.00 11.60
CA LYS A 209 -2.73 20.48 12.90
C LYS A 209 -1.29 20.03 13.17
N LYS A 210 -1.07 18.74 13.43
CA LYS A 210 0.26 18.22 13.81
C LYS A 210 0.56 16.83 13.27
N LYS A 211 -0.45 16.00 13.02
CA LYS A 211 -0.24 14.60 12.62
C LYS A 211 -0.01 14.51 11.12
N ILE A 212 1.03 13.76 10.75
CA ILE A 212 1.22 13.27 9.40
C ILE A 212 1.13 11.76 9.36
N THR A 213 0.55 11.24 8.29
CA THR A 213 0.52 9.82 7.94
C THR A 213 1.29 9.64 6.63
N ILE A 214 2.30 8.77 6.65
CA ILE A 214 3.09 8.43 5.47
C ILE A 214 2.40 7.26 4.77
N VAL A 215 2.15 7.40 3.46
CA VAL A 215 1.53 6.36 2.64
C VAL A 215 2.52 5.95 1.56
N PHE A 216 3.01 4.73 1.65
CA PHE A 216 3.95 4.15 0.67
C PHE A 216 3.21 3.71 -0.59
N LEU A 217 3.95 3.57 -1.69
CA LEU A 217 3.41 2.91 -2.89
C LEU A 217 3.07 1.44 -2.56
N GLY A 218 1.89 1.00 -2.99
CA GLY A 218 1.33 -0.30 -2.59
C GLY A 218 0.50 -0.27 -1.30
N GLY A 219 0.61 0.79 -0.48
CA GLY A 219 -0.23 0.98 0.71
C GLY A 219 -1.58 1.66 0.42
N ILE A 220 -2.52 1.50 1.36
CA ILE A 220 -3.90 2.05 1.34
C ILE A 220 -3.95 3.47 1.93
#